data_AF-A0A1S3QLW7-F1
#
_entry.id   AF-A0A1S3QLW7-F1
#
_cell.length_a   1.000
_cell.length_b   1.000
_cell.length_c   1.000
_cell.angle_alpha   90.00
_cell.angle_beta   90.00
_cell.angle_gamma   90.00
#
_symmetry.space_group_name_H-M   'P 1'
#
loop_
_entity.id
_entity.type
_entity.pdbx_description
1 polymer ?
#
loop_
_entity_poly.entity_id
_entity_poly.type
_entity_poly.pdbx_seq_one_letter_code
_entity_poly.pdbx_strand_id
1 'polypeptide(L)'
;ISEMYTFLVTVLLMGIVKKNSLRDYWSTDPMFATPFFATLFSQDRFLILLRCLHFVNNATAILSDPLYKIRIVLISLTSAFGRVFVPYKDLCIDESLMLWKGRLAFRQYIPSKRHRFGVKFFVMCDVKTGYVLDIIVYTGSTTDIKHYEGLGVSGSVVMTMLAPHLGKGHTLYVDNWYSSPTLFQHLLFNCTGACGTVRSNRKGMPAFGCRKMQRGEVEFQENGQQLAVKWHDKRDVHVLSTVHTATMSATG
;
A
#
# COMPACT_ATOMS: atom_id res chain seq x y z
N ILE A 1 -13.34 -26.76 12.56
CA ILE A 1 -13.66 -25.35 12.18
C ILE A 1 -13.57 -24.43 13.39
N SER A 2 -14.26 -24.71 14.50
CA SER A 2 -14.22 -23.92 15.75
C SER A 2 -12.81 -23.65 16.29
N GLU A 3 -11.91 -24.64 16.23
CA GLU A 3 -10.53 -24.50 16.72
C GLU A 3 -9.73 -23.45 15.92
N MET A 4 -9.83 -23.44 14.60
CA MET A 4 -9.12 -22.46 13.77
C MET A 4 -9.64 -21.03 13.96
N TYR A 5 -10.96 -20.87 14.16
CA TYR A 5 -11.51 -19.56 14.54
C TYR A 5 -10.97 -19.09 15.89
N THR A 6 -10.89 -19.99 16.88
CA THR A 6 -10.30 -19.70 18.19
C THR A 6 -8.83 -19.30 18.05
N PHE A 7 -8.08 -19.96 17.16
CA PHE A 7 -6.69 -19.63 16.87
C PHE A 7 -6.56 -18.21 16.28
N LEU A 8 -7.40 -17.86 15.30
CA LEU A 8 -7.42 -16.52 14.71
C LEU A 8 -7.80 -15.44 15.73
N VAL A 9 -8.82 -15.69 16.56
CA VAL A 9 -9.21 -14.80 17.66
C VAL A 9 -8.04 -14.59 18.62
N THR A 10 -7.33 -15.67 18.96
CA THR A 10 -6.14 -15.61 19.83
C THR A 10 -5.06 -14.69 19.21
N VAL A 11 -4.76 -14.86 17.93
CA VAL A 11 -3.77 -14.02 17.20
C VAL A 11 -4.21 -12.56 17.14
N LEU A 12 -5.49 -12.28 16.90
CA LEU A 12 -6.02 -10.91 16.89
C LEU A 12 -5.88 -10.24 18.27
N LEU A 13 -6.17 -10.98 19.35
CA LEU A 13 -6.01 -10.49 20.71
C LEU A 13 -4.56 -10.20 21.09
N MET A 14 -3.59 -10.97 20.57
CA MET A 14 -2.16 -10.67 20.73
C MET A 14 -1.76 -9.34 20.07
N GLY A 15 -2.53 -8.87 19.09
CA GLY A 15 -2.38 -7.53 18.52
C GLY A 15 -2.78 -6.40 19.47
N ILE A 16 -3.71 -6.67 20.38
CA ILE A 16 -4.23 -5.74 21.38
C ILE A 16 -3.40 -5.82 22.67
N VAL A 17 -3.25 -7.03 23.22
CA VAL A 17 -2.48 -7.30 24.44
C VAL A 17 -1.08 -7.75 24.02
N LYS A 18 -0.14 -6.81 23.84
CA LYS A 18 1.21 -7.16 23.40
C LYS A 18 2.09 -7.61 24.56
N LYS A 19 2.67 -8.81 24.45
CA LYS A 19 3.71 -9.33 25.35
C LYS A 19 5.08 -9.34 24.69
N ASN A 20 6.15 -9.44 25.49
CA ASN A 20 7.53 -9.44 25.01
C ASN A 20 7.89 -10.74 24.28
N SER A 21 7.41 -11.87 24.79
CA SER A 21 7.59 -13.18 24.19
C SER A 21 6.25 -13.85 23.90
N LEU A 22 6.24 -14.77 22.93
CA LEU A 22 5.05 -15.56 22.64
C LEU A 22 4.67 -16.49 23.80
N ARG A 23 5.62 -16.90 24.64
CA ARG A 23 5.34 -17.80 25.77
C ARG A 23 4.69 -17.06 26.94
N ASP A 24 4.93 -15.75 27.05
CA ASP A 24 4.43 -14.92 28.16
C ASP A 24 2.91 -14.83 28.20
N TYR A 25 2.23 -15.08 27.08
CA TYR A 25 0.76 -15.15 27.01
C TYR A 25 0.18 -16.27 27.90
N TRP A 26 0.98 -17.28 28.24
CA TRP A 26 0.63 -18.39 29.14
C TRP A 26 1.43 -18.36 30.44
N SER A 27 2.06 -17.22 30.78
CA SER A 27 2.80 -17.10 32.04
C SER A 27 1.85 -17.16 33.24
N THR A 28 2.28 -17.88 34.28
CA THR A 28 1.62 -17.91 35.60
C THR A 28 2.22 -16.90 36.58
N ASP A 29 3.31 -16.22 36.20
CA ASP A 29 3.88 -15.13 37.00
C ASP A 29 2.85 -13.99 37.12
N PRO A 30 2.45 -13.58 38.34
CA PRO A 30 1.47 -12.52 38.54
C PRO A 30 1.76 -11.20 37.80
N MET A 31 3.03 -10.87 37.54
CA MET A 31 3.40 -9.67 36.79
C MET A 31 3.08 -9.75 35.30
N PHE A 32 3.07 -10.97 34.74
CA PHE A 32 2.87 -11.22 33.31
C PHE A 32 1.55 -11.91 33.00
N ALA A 33 0.87 -12.45 34.02
CA ALA A 33 -0.34 -13.24 33.86
C ALA A 33 -1.43 -12.47 33.11
N THR A 34 -2.07 -13.15 32.16
CA THR A 34 -3.28 -12.67 31.50
C THR A 34 -4.22 -13.86 31.39
N PRO A 35 -5.12 -14.04 32.38
CA PRO A 35 -5.87 -15.28 32.60
C PRO A 35 -7.03 -15.46 31.61
N PHE A 36 -6.75 -15.26 30.33
CA PHE A 36 -7.67 -15.41 29.22
C PHE A 36 -7.06 -16.24 28.09
N PHE A 37 -5.77 -16.06 27.77
CA PHE A 37 -5.13 -16.85 26.70
C PHE A 37 -5.09 -18.35 27.02
N ALA A 38 -4.84 -18.70 28.28
CA ALA A 38 -4.85 -20.09 28.75
C ALA A 38 -6.24 -20.75 28.71
N THR A 39 -7.32 -19.98 28.67
CA THR A 39 -8.68 -20.52 28.54
C THR A 39 -9.04 -20.83 27.08
N LEU A 40 -8.32 -20.24 26.11
CA LEU A 40 -8.53 -20.48 24.68
C LEU A 40 -7.71 -21.68 24.17
N PHE A 41 -6.44 -21.77 24.58
CA PHE A 41 -5.52 -22.85 24.21
C PHE A 41 -4.53 -23.13 25.33
N SER A 42 -4.03 -24.37 25.39
CA SER A 42 -2.73 -24.62 26.02
C SER A 42 -1.61 -24.02 25.16
N GLN A 43 -0.51 -23.63 25.80
CA GLN A 43 0.67 -23.09 25.10
C GLN A 43 1.13 -24.04 23.97
N ASP A 44 1.26 -25.34 24.28
CA ASP A 44 1.73 -26.33 23.32
C ASP A 44 0.79 -26.49 22.13
N ARG A 45 -0.54 -26.50 22.37
CA ARG A 45 -1.50 -26.62 21.27
C ARG A 45 -1.44 -25.41 20.34
N PHE A 46 -1.37 -24.21 20.89
CA PHE A 46 -1.22 -22.98 20.09
C PHE A 46 0.08 -23.02 19.26
N LEU A 47 1.20 -23.41 19.86
CA LEU A 47 2.50 -23.47 19.18
C LEU A 47 2.53 -24.53 18.07
N ILE A 48 1.87 -25.67 18.26
CA ILE A 48 1.72 -26.70 17.22
C ILE A 48 0.90 -26.15 16.05
N LEU A 49 -0.24 -25.51 16.32
CA LEU A 49 -1.07 -24.89 15.28
C LEU A 49 -0.31 -23.82 14.51
N LEU A 50 0.41 -22.93 15.22
CA LEU A 50 1.24 -21.89 14.62
C LEU A 50 2.32 -22.49 13.71
N ARG A 51 2.97 -23.58 14.13
CA ARG A 51 4.03 -24.25 13.36
C ARG A 51 3.50 -24.95 12.12
N CYS A 52 2.31 -25.55 12.20
CA CYS A 52 1.75 -26.40 11.16
C CYS A 52 0.79 -25.67 10.22
N LEU A 53 0.49 -24.38 10.46
CA LEU A 53 -0.40 -23.60 9.63
C LEU A 53 0.08 -23.55 8.17
N HIS A 54 -0.76 -24.09 7.28
CA HIS A 54 -0.43 -24.24 5.87
C HIS A 54 -1.69 -24.15 5.01
N PHE A 55 -1.60 -23.51 3.83
CA PHE A 55 -2.76 -23.18 3.00
C PHE A 55 -2.74 -23.84 1.62
N VAL A 56 -1.75 -24.69 1.33
CA VAL A 56 -1.53 -25.26 -0.01
C VAL A 56 -1.31 -26.76 0.10
N ASN A 57 -1.66 -27.51 -0.95
CA ASN A 57 -1.17 -28.87 -1.10
C ASN A 57 0.18 -28.85 -1.82
N ASN A 58 1.25 -29.26 -1.13
CA ASN A 58 2.60 -29.28 -1.71
C ASN A 58 2.73 -30.19 -2.93
N ALA A 59 1.87 -31.20 -3.08
CA ALA A 59 1.86 -32.08 -4.25
C ALA A 59 1.40 -31.38 -5.54
N THR A 60 0.66 -30.26 -5.41
CA THR A 60 0.10 -29.51 -6.55
C THR A 60 0.58 -28.05 -6.54
N ALA A 61 1.65 -27.74 -5.81
CA ALA A 61 2.14 -26.38 -5.65
C ALA A 61 2.82 -25.86 -6.93
N ILE A 62 2.42 -24.67 -7.37
CA ILE A 62 3.05 -23.98 -8.50
C ILE A 62 4.28 -23.24 -7.99
N LEU A 63 5.44 -23.88 -8.05
CA LEU A 63 6.69 -23.37 -7.46
C LEU A 63 7.23 -22.10 -8.14
N SER A 64 6.75 -21.76 -9.33
CA SER A 64 7.11 -20.53 -10.04
C SER A 64 6.44 -19.28 -9.46
N ASP A 65 5.32 -19.41 -8.75
CA ASP A 65 4.68 -18.30 -8.04
C ASP A 65 5.36 -18.11 -6.67
N PRO A 66 6.11 -17.02 -6.42
CA PRO A 66 6.77 -16.82 -5.13
C PRO A 66 5.80 -16.76 -3.93
N LEU A 67 4.52 -16.50 -4.18
CA LEU A 67 3.48 -16.37 -3.17
C LEU A 67 2.64 -17.64 -3.02
N TYR A 68 2.97 -18.75 -3.70
CA TYR A 68 2.11 -19.94 -3.78
C TYR A 68 1.53 -20.33 -2.41
N LYS A 69 2.36 -20.35 -1.35
CA LYS A 69 1.99 -20.71 0.03
C LYS A 69 0.86 -19.88 0.65
N ILE A 70 0.66 -18.64 0.20
CA ILE A 70 -0.34 -17.71 0.73
C ILE A 70 -1.30 -17.21 -0.35
N ARG A 71 -1.11 -17.59 -1.62
CA ARG A 71 -1.85 -17.08 -2.78
C ARG A 71 -3.35 -17.17 -2.59
N ILE A 72 -3.84 -18.32 -2.16
CA ILE A 72 -5.27 -18.56 -1.92
C ILE A 72 -5.84 -17.63 -0.85
N VAL A 73 -5.08 -17.37 0.22
CA VAL A 73 -5.48 -16.48 1.31
C VAL A 73 -5.49 -15.03 0.83
N LEU A 74 -4.44 -14.62 0.11
CA LEU A 74 -4.32 -13.27 -0.42
C LEU A 74 -5.48 -12.93 -1.36
N ILE A 75 -5.78 -13.80 -2.33
CA ILE A 75 -6.91 -13.63 -3.26
C ILE A 75 -8.24 -13.60 -2.49
N SER A 76 -8.42 -14.48 -1.51
CA SER A 76 -9.67 -14.53 -0.73
C SER A 76 -9.89 -13.23 0.05
N LEU A 77 -8.83 -12.67 0.64
CA LEU A 77 -8.88 -11.41 1.39
C LEU A 77 -9.13 -10.22 0.48
N THR A 78 -8.35 -10.03 -0.59
CA THR A 78 -8.52 -8.88 -1.49
C THR A 78 -9.87 -8.92 -2.22
N SER A 79 -10.34 -10.12 -2.58
CA SER A 79 -11.70 -10.31 -3.11
C SER A 79 -12.79 -9.95 -2.10
N ALA A 80 -12.58 -10.24 -0.81
CA ALA A 80 -13.52 -9.86 0.23
C ALA A 80 -13.53 -8.33 0.44
N PHE A 81 -12.36 -7.69 0.42
CA PHE A 81 -12.24 -6.24 0.61
C PHE A 81 -13.09 -5.46 -0.40
N GLY A 82 -12.97 -5.79 -1.68
CA GLY A 82 -13.77 -5.15 -2.74
C GLY A 82 -15.27 -5.48 -2.72
N ARG A 83 -15.70 -6.54 -2.00
CA ARG A 83 -17.12 -6.94 -1.90
C ARG A 83 -17.84 -6.26 -0.74
N VAL A 84 -17.15 -5.99 0.35
CA VAL A 84 -17.78 -5.50 1.59
C VAL A 84 -17.81 -3.98 1.70
N PHE A 85 -17.07 -3.28 0.85
CA PHE A 85 -16.94 -1.83 0.93
C PHE A 85 -16.92 -1.19 -0.47
N VAL A 86 -17.77 -0.19 -0.66
CA VAL A 86 -17.74 0.69 -1.83
C VAL A 86 -16.98 1.97 -1.41
N PRO A 87 -15.85 2.30 -2.05
CA PRO A 87 -15.06 3.46 -1.65
C PRO A 87 -15.73 4.78 -1.96
N TYR A 88 -15.33 5.81 -1.22
CA TYR A 88 -15.66 7.19 -1.50
C TYR A 88 -14.86 7.71 -2.71
N LYS A 89 -15.05 8.99 -3.02
CA LYS A 89 -14.43 9.64 -4.19
C LYS A 89 -12.90 9.50 -4.20
N ASP A 90 -12.26 9.72 -3.06
CA ASP A 90 -10.82 9.89 -3.02
C ASP A 90 -10.11 8.59 -2.61
N LEU A 91 -9.20 8.15 -3.48
CA LEU A 91 -8.40 6.94 -3.32
C LEU A 91 -6.92 7.29 -3.19
N CYS A 92 -6.15 6.49 -2.48
CA CYS A 92 -4.70 6.61 -2.45
C CYS A 92 -4.00 5.29 -2.68
N ILE A 93 -2.79 5.36 -3.25
CA ILE A 93 -1.89 4.21 -3.41
C ILE A 93 -0.55 4.60 -2.79
N ASP A 94 -0.04 3.74 -1.90
CA ASP A 94 1.25 3.92 -1.24
C ASP A 94 1.87 2.57 -0.87
N GLU A 95 3.12 2.60 -0.41
CA GLU A 95 3.86 1.42 0.01
C GLU A 95 3.87 1.19 1.52
N SER A 96 3.51 -0.05 1.87
CA SER A 96 3.70 -0.60 3.20
C SER A 96 4.86 -1.59 3.23
N LEU A 97 5.51 -1.71 4.39
CA LEU A 97 6.63 -2.63 4.60
C LEU A 97 6.42 -3.40 5.90
N MET A 98 6.10 -4.68 5.79
CA MET A 98 5.97 -5.58 6.93
C MET A 98 7.33 -6.12 7.32
N LEU A 99 7.75 -5.88 8.56
CA LEU A 99 9.04 -6.35 9.07
C LEU A 99 9.21 -7.86 8.84
N TRP A 100 10.31 -8.24 8.19
CA TRP A 100 10.69 -9.64 8.01
C TRP A 100 12.21 -9.79 8.06
N LYS A 101 12.69 -10.56 9.04
CA LYS A 101 14.14 -10.81 9.23
C LYS A 101 14.59 -12.18 8.71
N GLY A 102 13.65 -13.08 8.40
CA GLY A 102 13.95 -14.42 7.90
C GLY A 102 14.48 -14.45 6.46
N ARG A 103 14.80 -15.65 5.98
CA ARG A 103 15.17 -15.90 4.58
C ARG A 103 13.91 -15.88 3.72
N LEU A 104 13.85 -14.94 2.78
CA LEU A 104 12.76 -14.80 1.83
C LEU A 104 13.30 -14.13 0.57
N ALA A 105 13.00 -14.71 -0.59
CA ALA A 105 13.60 -14.30 -1.88
C ALA A 105 13.29 -12.85 -2.25
N PHE A 106 12.08 -12.37 -1.93
CA PHE A 106 11.60 -11.03 -2.28
C PHE A 106 11.64 -10.02 -1.13
N ARG A 107 12.41 -10.30 -0.07
CA ARG A 107 12.63 -9.35 1.02
C ARG A 107 13.28 -8.07 0.49
N GLN A 108 12.71 -6.92 0.82
CA GLN A 108 13.19 -5.61 0.42
C GLN A 108 13.98 -4.93 1.54
N TYR A 109 14.94 -4.09 1.15
CA TYR A 109 15.61 -3.14 2.03
C TYR A 109 15.20 -1.71 1.64
N ILE A 110 14.53 -1.00 2.55
CA ILE A 110 14.10 0.39 2.36
C ILE A 110 14.68 1.24 3.50
N PRO A 111 15.80 1.96 3.26
CA PRO A 111 16.53 2.69 4.31
C PRO A 111 15.68 3.73 5.06
N SER A 112 14.72 4.35 4.36
CA SER A 112 13.87 5.42 4.88
C SER A 112 12.78 4.94 5.84
N LYS A 113 12.45 3.64 5.85
CA LYS A 113 11.41 3.09 6.73
C LYS A 113 12.02 2.67 8.07
N ARG A 114 11.27 2.83 9.17
CA ARG A 114 11.67 2.44 10.54
C ARG A 114 12.16 0.98 10.60
N HIS A 115 11.38 0.09 9.99
CA HIS A 115 11.78 -1.29 9.76
C HIS A 115 12.42 -1.37 8.38
N ARG A 116 13.75 -1.39 8.30
CA ARG A 116 14.43 -1.29 7.00
C ARG A 116 14.33 -2.56 6.15
N PHE A 117 14.09 -3.72 6.76
CA PHE A 117 13.99 -5.00 6.05
C PHE A 117 12.59 -5.59 6.19
N GLY A 118 11.97 -5.98 5.07
CA GLY A 118 10.62 -6.50 5.12
C GLY A 118 10.04 -6.99 3.79
N VAL A 119 8.78 -7.40 3.84
CA VAL A 119 7.96 -7.65 2.66
C VAL A 119 7.29 -6.33 2.27
N LYS A 120 7.57 -5.87 1.05
CA LYS A 120 6.99 -4.64 0.50
C LYS A 120 5.63 -4.95 -0.11
N PHE A 121 4.65 -4.08 0.15
CA PHE A 121 3.32 -4.13 -0.43
C PHE A 121 3.02 -2.80 -1.11
N PHE A 122 2.30 -2.85 -2.22
CA PHE A 122 1.51 -1.73 -2.71
C PHE A 122 0.11 -1.88 -2.15
N VAL A 123 -0.42 -0.82 -1.55
CA VAL A 123 -1.72 -0.83 -0.87
C VAL A 123 -2.56 0.29 -1.45
N MET A 124 -3.77 -0.04 -1.88
CA MET A 124 -4.77 0.93 -2.31
C MET A 124 -5.80 1.09 -1.22
N CYS A 125 -6.06 2.34 -0.82
CA CYS A 125 -6.99 2.65 0.25
C CYS A 125 -8.00 3.72 -0.15
N ASP A 126 -9.15 3.69 0.51
CA ASP A 126 -10.07 4.81 0.58
C ASP A 126 -9.51 5.89 1.52
N VAL A 127 -9.43 7.13 1.05
CA VAL A 127 -8.82 8.23 1.81
C VAL A 127 -9.66 8.61 3.03
N LYS A 128 -10.99 8.57 2.92
CA LYS A 128 -11.90 9.04 3.96
C LYS A 128 -11.90 8.13 5.19
N THR A 129 -11.83 6.83 4.98
CA THR A 129 -11.98 5.80 6.04
C THR A 129 -10.67 5.09 6.37
N GLY A 130 -9.67 5.15 5.49
CA GLY A 130 -8.46 4.34 5.58
C GLY A 130 -8.69 2.87 5.23
N TYR A 131 -9.86 2.52 4.69
CA TYR A 131 -10.19 1.14 4.32
C TYR A 131 -9.30 0.65 3.18
N VAL A 132 -8.69 -0.54 3.34
CA VAL A 132 -7.84 -1.16 2.32
C VAL A 132 -8.72 -1.86 1.28
N LEU A 133 -8.60 -1.42 0.03
CA LEU A 133 -9.35 -1.96 -1.10
C LEU A 133 -8.62 -3.12 -1.77
N ASP A 134 -7.30 -2.98 -1.94
CA ASP A 134 -6.48 -4.00 -2.60
C ASP A 134 -5.02 -3.96 -2.13
N ILE A 135 -4.33 -5.08 -2.26
CA ILE A 135 -2.94 -5.27 -1.86
C ILE A 135 -2.20 -6.07 -2.93
N ILE A 136 -1.09 -5.54 -3.43
CA ILE A 136 -0.14 -6.26 -4.26
C ILE A 136 1.15 -6.48 -3.48
N VAL A 137 1.57 -7.73 -3.33
CA VAL A 137 2.87 -8.08 -2.72
C VAL A 137 3.96 -7.91 -3.75
N TYR A 138 4.98 -7.11 -3.44
CA TYR A 138 6.11 -6.93 -4.33
C TYR A 138 7.06 -8.14 -4.26
N THR A 139 7.16 -8.86 -5.37
CA THR A 139 8.01 -10.05 -5.51
C THR A 139 9.22 -9.83 -6.43
N GLY A 140 9.53 -8.57 -6.76
CA GLY A 140 10.59 -8.23 -7.71
C GLY A 140 10.06 -8.27 -9.14
N SER A 141 10.81 -8.89 -10.06
CA SER A 141 10.43 -9.01 -11.47
C SER A 141 9.20 -9.88 -11.71
N THR A 142 8.81 -10.72 -10.75
CA THR A 142 7.63 -11.59 -10.80
C THR A 142 6.43 -10.99 -10.08
N THR A 143 6.43 -9.68 -9.82
CA THR A 143 5.30 -8.99 -9.20
C THR A 143 4.08 -9.13 -10.11
N ASP A 144 2.95 -9.52 -9.52
CA ASP A 144 1.70 -9.80 -10.21
C ASP A 144 1.00 -8.50 -10.62
N ILE A 145 1.52 -7.86 -11.68
CA ILE A 145 1.00 -6.63 -12.28
C ILE A 145 0.88 -6.76 -13.78
N LYS A 146 -0.09 -6.05 -14.37
CA LYS A 146 -0.16 -5.88 -15.82
C LYS A 146 0.82 -4.79 -16.23
N HIS A 147 1.64 -5.07 -17.24
CA HIS A 147 2.55 -4.07 -17.80
C HIS A 147 1.83 -3.20 -18.81
N TYR A 148 1.87 -1.88 -18.59
CA TYR A 148 1.31 -0.89 -19.50
C TYR A 148 2.45 -0.15 -20.21
N GLU A 149 2.46 -0.25 -21.55
CA GLU A 149 3.48 0.39 -22.38
C GLU A 149 3.49 1.92 -22.16
N GLY A 150 4.68 2.51 -22.09
CA GLY A 150 4.85 3.96 -21.88
C GLY A 150 4.64 4.46 -20.45
N LEU A 151 4.06 3.67 -19.54
CA LEU A 151 3.79 4.09 -18.15
C LEU A 151 4.87 3.67 -17.14
N GLY A 152 5.75 2.73 -17.53
CA GLY A 152 6.77 2.17 -16.64
C GLY A 152 6.17 1.35 -15.49
N VAL A 153 7.02 0.89 -14.58
CA VAL A 153 6.61 0.00 -13.47
C VAL A 153 5.64 0.68 -12.51
N SER A 154 5.93 1.93 -12.12
CA SER A 154 5.11 2.65 -11.14
C SER A 154 3.70 2.95 -11.68
N GLY A 155 3.59 3.38 -12.94
CA GLY A 155 2.29 3.55 -13.60
C GLY A 155 1.56 2.23 -13.84
N SER A 156 2.29 1.15 -14.14
CA SER A 156 1.71 -0.19 -14.28
C SER A 156 1.08 -0.71 -12.98
N VAL A 157 1.72 -0.45 -11.82
CA VAL A 157 1.15 -0.73 -10.50
C VAL A 157 -0.16 0.04 -10.30
N VAL A 158 -0.14 1.36 -10.54
CA VAL A 158 -1.34 2.21 -10.39
C VAL A 158 -2.48 1.70 -11.27
N MET A 159 -2.22 1.45 -12.55
CA MET A 159 -3.24 0.99 -13.49
C MET A 159 -3.76 -0.41 -13.14
N THR A 160 -2.91 -1.30 -12.64
CA THR A 160 -3.34 -2.63 -12.19
C THR A 160 -4.31 -2.53 -11.01
N MET A 161 -3.96 -1.74 -9.98
CA MET A 161 -4.79 -1.60 -8.77
C MET A 161 -6.07 -0.80 -9.04
N LEU A 162 -6.01 0.24 -9.88
CA LEU A 162 -7.17 1.05 -10.21
C LEU A 162 -8.10 0.43 -11.24
N ALA A 163 -7.73 -0.63 -11.95
CA ALA A 163 -8.55 -1.25 -13.00
C ALA A 163 -10.05 -1.40 -12.64
N PRO A 164 -10.45 -1.90 -11.45
CA PRO A 164 -11.86 -1.99 -11.07
C PRO A 164 -12.51 -0.66 -10.67
N HIS A 165 -11.76 0.43 -10.56
CA HIS A 165 -12.19 1.77 -10.12
C HIS A 165 -12.11 2.85 -11.22
N LEU A 166 -11.56 2.54 -12.39
CA LEU A 166 -11.48 3.51 -13.50
C LEU A 166 -12.87 3.95 -13.97
N GLY A 167 -13.02 5.24 -14.26
CA GLY A 167 -14.24 5.83 -14.82
C GLY A 167 -15.43 5.89 -13.86
N LYS A 168 -15.22 5.66 -12.56
CA LYS A 168 -16.28 5.69 -11.53
C LYS A 168 -16.34 7.00 -10.75
N GLY A 169 -15.74 8.07 -11.28
CA GLY A 169 -15.71 9.38 -10.62
C GLY A 169 -14.71 9.49 -9.46
N HIS A 170 -13.77 8.55 -9.35
CA HIS A 170 -12.73 8.60 -8.32
C HIS A 170 -11.62 9.61 -8.65
N THR A 171 -10.94 10.08 -7.61
CA THR A 171 -9.71 10.87 -7.70
C THR A 171 -8.58 10.14 -6.96
N LEU A 172 -7.48 9.87 -7.65
CA LEU A 172 -6.31 9.21 -7.10
C LEU A 172 -5.33 10.23 -6.49
N TYR A 173 -4.88 9.97 -5.27
CA TYR A 173 -3.81 10.69 -4.59
C TYR A 173 -2.58 9.81 -4.41
N VAL A 174 -1.42 10.25 -4.91
CA VAL A 174 -0.18 9.46 -4.87
C VAL A 174 1.07 10.30 -4.62
N ASP A 175 2.14 9.63 -4.20
CA ASP A 175 3.45 10.23 -4.03
C ASP A 175 4.24 10.37 -5.36
N ASN A 176 5.47 10.90 -5.25
CA ASN A 176 6.35 11.15 -6.40
C ASN A 176 6.95 9.90 -7.07
N TRP A 177 6.85 8.73 -6.44
CA TRP A 177 7.28 7.48 -7.05
C TRP A 177 6.27 7.00 -8.10
N TYR A 178 4.97 7.20 -7.84
CA TYR A 178 3.91 6.82 -8.78
C TYR A 178 3.64 7.85 -9.86
N SER A 179 3.69 9.14 -9.51
CA SER A 179 3.22 10.20 -10.41
C SER A 179 4.13 10.42 -11.63
N SER A 180 3.49 10.71 -12.77
CA SER A 180 4.12 11.25 -13.96
C SER A 180 3.08 11.98 -14.83
N PRO A 181 3.50 12.93 -15.68
CA PRO A 181 2.61 13.59 -16.64
C PRO A 181 1.80 12.58 -17.48
N THR A 182 2.49 11.60 -18.08
CA THR A 182 1.87 10.57 -18.94
C THR A 182 0.85 9.72 -18.18
N LEU A 183 1.14 9.31 -16.94
CA LEU A 183 0.19 8.53 -16.14
C LEU A 183 -1.08 9.34 -15.85
N PHE A 184 -0.95 10.61 -15.48
CA PHE A 184 -2.09 11.44 -15.09
C PHE A 184 -2.97 11.77 -16.30
N GLN A 185 -2.39 11.99 -17.47
CA GLN A 185 -3.14 12.07 -18.73
C GLN A 185 -3.87 10.77 -19.02
N HIS A 186 -3.20 9.62 -18.88
CA HIS A 186 -3.81 8.31 -19.08
C HIS A 186 -5.00 8.06 -18.12
N LEU A 187 -4.88 8.45 -16.85
CA LEU A 187 -5.99 8.37 -15.89
C LEU A 187 -7.15 9.30 -16.28
N LEU A 188 -6.85 10.52 -16.70
CA LEU A 188 -7.86 11.47 -17.17
C LEU A 188 -8.62 10.96 -18.39
N PHE A 189 -7.93 10.35 -19.37
CA PHE A 189 -8.57 9.69 -20.53
C PHE A 189 -9.47 8.53 -20.11
N ASN A 190 -9.16 7.87 -18.99
CA ASN A 190 -10.01 6.84 -18.37
C ASN A 190 -10.99 7.44 -17.34
N CYS A 191 -11.37 8.72 -17.49
CA CYS A 191 -12.35 9.43 -16.65
C CYS A 191 -12.05 9.32 -15.15
N THR A 192 -10.75 9.37 -14.78
CA THR A 192 -10.28 9.24 -13.40
C THR A 192 -9.36 10.41 -13.06
N GLY A 193 -9.71 11.15 -12.02
CA GLY A 193 -8.90 12.29 -11.56
C GLY A 193 -7.61 11.83 -10.89
N ALA A 194 -6.58 12.67 -10.91
CA ALA A 194 -5.33 12.39 -10.20
C ALA A 194 -4.70 13.66 -9.61
N CYS A 195 -4.05 13.50 -8.45
CA CYS A 195 -3.27 14.53 -7.79
C CYS A 195 -2.08 13.88 -7.08
N GLY A 196 -0.92 14.54 -7.08
CA GLY A 196 0.22 14.02 -6.36
C GLY A 196 1.47 14.86 -6.49
N THR A 197 2.39 14.68 -5.54
CA THR A 197 3.75 15.20 -5.70
C THR A 197 4.44 14.51 -6.86
N VAL A 198 5.34 15.19 -7.58
CA VAL A 198 6.08 14.63 -8.72
C VAL A 198 7.54 15.02 -8.66
N ARG A 199 8.42 14.21 -9.26
CA ARG A 199 9.82 14.61 -9.44
C ARG A 199 9.95 15.51 -10.65
N SER A 200 10.70 16.60 -10.52
CA SER A 200 10.92 17.57 -11.61
C SER A 200 11.57 16.96 -12.85
N ASN A 201 12.35 15.88 -12.69
CA ASN A 201 13.03 15.19 -13.78
C ASN A 201 12.18 14.10 -14.46
N ARG A 202 10.87 13.99 -14.16
CA ARG A 202 9.99 13.07 -14.90
C ARG A 202 9.84 13.53 -16.35
N LYS A 203 9.86 12.58 -17.29
CA LYS A 203 9.60 12.85 -18.70
C LYS A 203 8.24 13.52 -18.87
N GLY A 204 8.19 14.59 -19.67
CA GLY A 204 6.98 15.37 -19.94
C GLY A 204 6.67 16.46 -18.92
N MET A 205 7.52 16.67 -17.90
CA MET A 205 7.35 17.80 -16.99
C MET A 205 7.58 19.13 -17.74
N PRO A 206 6.76 20.16 -17.50
CA PRO A 206 6.99 21.48 -18.07
C PRO A 206 8.28 22.11 -17.52
N ALA A 207 8.89 22.96 -18.32
CA ALA A 207 10.07 23.73 -17.92
C ALA A 207 9.63 24.94 -17.08
N PHE A 208 9.84 24.87 -15.76
CA PHE A 208 9.66 26.02 -14.88
C PHE A 208 10.82 27.02 -15.00
N GLY A 209 10.59 28.25 -14.55
CA GLY A 209 11.60 29.30 -14.64
C GLY A 209 12.86 28.95 -13.84
N CYS A 210 14.02 29.37 -14.36
CA CYS A 210 15.30 29.27 -13.66
C CYS A 210 15.46 30.33 -12.54
N ARG A 211 14.44 31.17 -12.32
CA ARG A 211 14.45 32.22 -11.30
C ARG A 211 14.49 31.57 -9.92
N LYS A 212 15.30 32.16 -9.02
CA LYS A 212 15.26 31.80 -7.61
C LYS A 212 13.96 32.31 -6.99
N MET A 213 13.16 31.39 -6.46
CA MET A 213 11.88 31.68 -5.81
C MET A 213 12.09 32.02 -4.33
N GLN A 214 11.29 32.94 -3.80
CA GLN A 214 11.21 33.20 -2.36
C GLN A 214 10.36 32.13 -1.68
N ARG A 215 10.57 31.94 -0.37
CA ARG A 215 9.75 31.00 0.42
C ARG A 215 8.28 31.41 0.36
N GLY A 216 7.42 30.46 -0.01
CA GLY A 216 5.98 30.68 -0.21
C GLY A 216 5.61 31.03 -1.66
N GLU A 217 6.57 31.37 -2.53
CA GLU A 217 6.27 31.63 -3.94
C GLU A 217 5.83 30.36 -4.67
N VAL A 218 4.97 30.56 -5.67
CA VAL A 218 4.39 29.50 -6.51
C VAL A 218 4.51 29.91 -7.97
N GLU A 219 4.94 28.97 -8.80
CA GLU A 219 4.84 29.02 -10.26
C GLU A 219 3.94 27.87 -10.71
N PHE A 220 3.12 28.09 -11.74
CA PHE A 220 2.30 27.03 -12.32
C PHE A 220 2.29 27.09 -13.84
N GLN A 221 2.05 25.94 -14.45
CA GLN A 221 1.78 25.80 -15.88
C GLN A 221 0.61 24.84 -16.07
N GLU A 222 -0.27 25.17 -17.00
CA GLU A 222 -1.48 24.39 -17.28
C GLU A 222 -1.65 24.26 -18.80
N ASN A 223 -2.05 23.08 -19.26
CA ASN A 223 -2.32 22.81 -20.68
C ASN A 223 -3.80 22.52 -20.97
N GLY A 224 -4.69 22.95 -20.09
CA GLY A 224 -6.14 22.73 -20.13
C GLY A 224 -6.61 21.35 -19.64
N GLN A 225 -5.70 20.38 -19.53
CA GLN A 225 -6.01 19.03 -19.02
C GLN A 225 -5.30 18.73 -17.71
N GLN A 226 -4.10 19.29 -17.53
CA GLN A 226 -3.22 19.00 -16.43
C GLN A 226 -2.56 20.28 -15.95
N LEU A 227 -2.60 20.47 -14.64
CA LEU A 227 -1.92 21.51 -13.90
C LEU A 227 -0.61 20.94 -13.35
N ALA A 228 0.48 21.67 -13.57
CA ALA A 228 1.76 21.47 -12.91
C ALA A 228 2.08 22.69 -12.04
N VAL A 229 2.35 22.44 -10.76
CA VAL A 229 2.68 23.49 -9.79
C VAL A 229 4.09 23.26 -9.27
N LYS A 230 4.87 24.34 -9.17
CA LYS A 230 6.14 24.41 -8.45
C LYS A 230 5.96 25.38 -7.28
N TRP A 231 6.14 24.88 -6.06
CA TRP A 231 6.06 25.68 -4.84
C TRP A 231 7.41 25.63 -4.12
N HIS A 232 7.89 26.79 -3.67
CA HIS A 232 9.14 26.89 -2.92
C HIS A 232 8.89 27.02 -1.41
N ASP A 233 9.28 26.01 -0.63
CA ASP A 233 9.40 26.13 0.83
C ASP A 233 10.89 26.16 1.25
N LYS A 234 11.40 25.12 1.94
CA LYS A 234 12.84 24.91 2.12
C LYS A 234 13.52 24.38 0.85
N ARG A 235 12.74 23.75 -0.02
CA ARG A 235 13.14 23.15 -1.30
C ARG A 235 11.95 23.25 -2.25
N ASP A 236 12.23 23.16 -3.54
CA ASP A 236 11.20 23.12 -4.58
C ASP A 236 10.39 21.82 -4.48
N VAL A 237 9.08 21.97 -4.37
CA VAL A 237 8.11 20.88 -4.42
C VAL A 237 7.32 21.01 -5.72
N HIS A 238 7.22 19.92 -6.47
CA HIS A 238 6.43 19.87 -7.68
C HIS A 238 5.18 19.02 -7.45
N VAL A 239 4.05 19.49 -7.94
CA VAL A 239 2.75 18.81 -7.85
C VAL A 239 2.13 18.75 -9.24
N LEU A 240 1.52 17.61 -9.56
CA LEU A 240 0.65 17.47 -10.72
C LEU A 240 -0.79 17.30 -10.26
N SER A 241 -1.72 17.83 -11.04
CA SER A 241 -3.14 17.56 -10.85
C SER A 241 -3.91 17.60 -12.16
N THR A 242 -4.96 16.78 -12.26
CA THR A 242 -5.96 16.83 -13.34
C THR A 242 -7.35 17.23 -12.83
N VAL A 243 -7.47 17.61 -11.55
CA VAL A 243 -8.75 17.93 -10.89
C VAL A 243 -8.80 19.31 -10.24
N HIS A 244 -7.66 19.97 -10.07
CA HIS A 244 -7.56 21.29 -9.47
C HIS A 244 -7.20 22.34 -10.53
N THR A 245 -7.59 23.59 -10.26
CA THR A 245 -7.13 24.77 -11.00
C THR A 245 -5.97 25.43 -10.26
N ALA A 246 -5.31 26.41 -10.88
CA ALA A 246 -4.16 27.11 -10.31
C ALA A 246 -4.47 28.02 -9.10
N THR A 247 -5.71 28.01 -8.57
CA THR A 247 -6.09 28.83 -7.43
C THR A 247 -5.55 28.26 -6.12
N MET A 248 -4.64 28.99 -5.49
CA MET A 248 -4.14 28.69 -4.15
C MET A 248 -5.02 29.39 -3.12
N SER A 249 -5.51 28.64 -2.13
CA SER A 249 -6.23 29.19 -0.97
C SER A 249 -5.33 29.19 0.26
N ALA A 250 -5.35 30.28 1.02
CA ALA A 250 -4.68 30.33 2.33
C ALA A 250 -5.35 29.34 3.28
N THR A 251 -4.68 28.24 3.60
CA THR A 251 -5.01 27.40 4.74
C THR A 251 -4.36 28.06 5.95
N GLY A 252 -5.14 28.84 6.70
CA GLY A 252 -4.69 29.67 7.83
C GLY A 252 -3.79 28.95 8.83
#